data_AF-A0A951Z8S4-F1
#
_entry.id   AF-A0A951Z8S4-F1
#
_cell.length_a   1.000
_cell.length_b   1.000
_cell.length_c   1.000
_cell.angle_alpha   90.00
_cell.angle_beta   90.00
_cell.angle_gamma   90.00
#
_symmetry.space_group_name_H-M   'P 1'
#
loop_
_entity.id
_entity.type
_entity.pdbx_description
1 polymer ?
#
loop_
_entity_poly.entity_id
_entity_poly.type
_entity_poly.pdbx_seq_one_letter_code
_entity_poly.pdbx_strand_id
1 'polypeptide(L)'
;MEQLNRILALTEAVEQHVARGAWTTAGTLDDERRLLLAELCEDPGPAADAQACRQVLQQLLVRNHQMLERLQHERRQLQASAALGDRVLRAYGSNSGAVGGRPGDEGARGA
;
A
#
# COMPACT_ATOMS: atom_id res chain seq x y z
N MET A 1 -8.39 8.87 -29.10
CA MET A 1 -7.51 9.68 -28.19
C MET A 1 -8.17 10.07 -26.87
N GLU A 2 -9.48 10.37 -26.81
CA GLU A 2 -10.17 10.80 -25.58
C GLU A 2 -10.06 9.82 -24.39
N GLN A 3 -10.21 8.51 -24.65
CA GLN A 3 -10.10 7.47 -23.62
C GLN A 3 -8.70 7.38 -23.00
N LEU A 4 -7.63 7.49 -23.82
CA LEU A 4 -6.24 7.55 -23.34
C LEU A 4 -5.96 8.79 -22.50
N ASN A 5 -6.51 9.95 -22.89
CA ASN A 5 -6.40 11.17 -22.09
C ASN A 5 -7.10 11.01 -20.73
N ARG A 6 -8.25 10.34 -20.69
CA ARG A 6 -8.95 10.03 -19.44
C ARG A 6 -8.14 9.08 -18.56
N ILE A 7 -7.52 8.04 -19.14
CA ILE A 7 -6.63 7.12 -18.41
C ILE A 7 -5.41 7.86 -17.82
N LEU A 8 -4.83 8.80 -18.55
CA LEU A 8 -3.73 9.65 -18.06
C LEU A 8 -4.18 10.51 -16.88
N ALA A 9 -5.32 11.18 -16.99
CA ALA A 9 -5.88 12.02 -15.93
C ALA A 9 -6.19 11.18 -14.67
N LEU A 10 -6.78 10.00 -14.83
CA LEU A 10 -7.02 9.08 -13.71
C LEU A 10 -5.71 8.59 -13.08
N THR A 11 -4.69 8.30 -13.87
CA THR A 11 -3.37 7.91 -13.35
C THR A 11 -2.76 9.01 -12.49
N GLU A 12 -2.82 10.25 -12.96
CA GLU A 12 -2.34 11.39 -12.18
C GLU A 12 -3.16 11.59 -10.89
N ALA A 13 -4.48 11.47 -10.96
CA ALA A 13 -5.34 11.58 -9.78
C ALA A 13 -5.04 10.49 -8.75
N VAL A 14 -4.88 9.23 -9.18
CA VAL A 14 -4.49 8.12 -8.32
C VAL A 14 -3.16 8.40 -7.63
N GLU A 15 -2.13 8.82 -8.38
CA GLU A 15 -0.82 9.16 -7.81
C GLU A 15 -0.91 10.28 -6.76
N GLN A 16 -1.72 11.32 -7.01
CA GLN A 16 -1.94 12.41 -6.05
C GLN A 16 -2.66 11.93 -4.78
N HIS A 17 -3.67 11.08 -4.91
CA HIS A 17 -4.40 10.55 -3.75
C HIS A 17 -3.55 9.57 -2.93
N VAL A 18 -2.75 8.73 -3.58
CA VAL A 18 -1.74 7.87 -2.94
C VAL A 18 -0.76 8.71 -2.13
N ALA A 19 -0.19 9.76 -2.73
CA ALA A 19 0.77 10.64 -2.04
C ALA A 19 0.18 11.35 -0.81
N ARG A 20 -1.14 11.54 -0.77
CA ARG A 20 -1.88 12.13 0.36
C ARG A 20 -2.39 11.10 1.38
N GLY A 21 -2.16 9.80 1.14
CA GLY A 21 -2.69 8.71 1.98
C GLY A 21 -4.21 8.50 1.86
N ALA A 22 -4.84 9.04 0.82
CA ALA A 22 -6.27 8.90 0.56
C ALA A 22 -6.59 7.56 -0.13
N TRP A 23 -6.30 6.45 0.55
CA TRP A 23 -6.26 5.10 -0.03
C TRP A 23 -7.58 4.64 -0.63
N THR A 24 -8.71 4.88 0.05
CA THR A 24 -10.03 4.47 -0.45
C THR A 24 -10.37 5.17 -1.76
N THR A 25 -10.17 6.49 -1.83
CA THR A 25 -10.40 7.28 -3.04
C THR A 25 -9.45 6.86 -4.17
N ALA A 26 -8.17 6.64 -3.85
CA ALA A 26 -7.21 6.14 -4.82
C ALA A 26 -7.63 4.79 -5.41
N GLY A 27 -8.15 3.87 -4.57
CA GLY A 27 -8.66 2.57 -5.02
C GLY A 27 -9.84 2.69 -5.97
N THR A 28 -10.84 3.53 -5.64
CA THR A 28 -12.01 3.73 -6.51
C THR A 28 -11.62 4.30 -7.88
N LEU A 29 -10.70 5.28 -7.91
CA LEU A 29 -10.21 5.85 -9.17
C LEU A 29 -9.36 4.84 -9.96
N ASP A 30 -8.64 3.96 -9.27
CA ASP A 30 -7.87 2.89 -9.94
C ASP A 30 -8.79 1.83 -10.56
N ASP A 31 -9.90 1.48 -9.92
CA ASP A 31 -10.90 0.56 -10.50
C ASP A 31 -11.48 1.14 -11.80
N GLU A 32 -11.85 2.43 -11.82
CA GLU A 32 -12.30 3.11 -13.05
C GLU A 32 -11.22 3.09 -14.13
N ARG A 33 -9.97 3.38 -13.74
CA ARG A 33 -8.83 3.36 -14.67
C ARG A 33 -8.62 1.98 -15.28
N ARG A 34 -8.74 0.91 -14.48
CA ARG A 34 -8.58 -0.48 -14.92
C ARG A 34 -9.67 -0.90 -15.89
N LEU A 35 -10.91 -0.47 -15.69
CA LEU A 35 -12.00 -0.70 -16.63
C LEU A 35 -11.70 -0.07 -17.99
N LEU A 36 -11.31 1.21 -18.02
CA LEU A 36 -10.96 1.90 -19.26
C LEU A 36 -9.76 1.27 -19.99
N LEU A 37 -8.77 0.78 -19.25
CA LEU A 37 -7.63 0.05 -19.82
C LEU A 37 -8.06 -1.30 -20.42
N ALA A 38 -8.99 -2.01 -19.79
CA ALA A 38 -9.52 -3.26 -20.32
C ALA A 38 -10.30 -3.01 -21.63
N GLU A 39 -11.19 -2.03 -21.64
CA GLU A 39 -11.93 -1.60 -22.83
C GLU A 39 -10.99 -1.22 -23.99
N LEU A 40 -9.93 -0.45 -23.71
CA LEU A 40 -8.93 -0.07 -24.71
C LEU A 40 -8.17 -1.27 -25.29
N CYS A 41 -8.00 -2.33 -24.51
CA CYS A 41 -7.34 -3.56 -24.99
C CYS A 41 -8.27 -4.44 -25.83
N GLU A 42 -9.58 -4.41 -25.57
CA GLU A 42 -10.58 -5.18 -26.31
C GLU A 42 -10.89 -4.57 -27.68
N ASP A 43 -10.95 -3.24 -27.77
CA ASP A 43 -11.13 -2.51 -29.03
C ASP A 43 -10.01 -1.47 -29.23
N PRO A 44 -8.83 -1.92 -29.71
CA PRO A 44 -7.76 -1.01 -30.08
C PRO A 44 -8.22 -0.27 -31.35
N GLY A 45 -8.66 0.97 -31.17
CA GLY A 45 -9.17 1.82 -32.24
C GLY A 45 -8.24 1.97 -33.46
N PRO A 46 -8.63 2.77 -34.46
CA PRO A 46 -8.04 2.74 -35.80
C PRO A 46 -6.51 2.89 -35.82
N ALA A 47 -5.86 2.10 -36.68
CA ALA A 47 -4.40 1.93 -36.76
C ALA A 47 -3.61 3.22 -37.03
N ALA A 48 -4.26 4.28 -37.52
CA ALA A 48 -3.65 5.59 -37.77
C ALA A 48 -3.05 6.23 -36.50
N ASP A 49 -3.57 5.90 -35.31
CA ASP A 49 -3.10 6.42 -34.02
C ASP A 49 -2.21 5.43 -33.24
N ALA A 50 -1.92 4.24 -33.80
CA ALA A 50 -1.31 3.13 -33.06
C ALA A 50 0.08 3.48 -32.47
N GLN A 51 0.86 4.33 -33.13
CA GLN A 51 2.18 4.73 -32.63
C GLN A 51 2.08 5.69 -31.43
N ALA A 52 1.21 6.69 -31.51
CA ALA A 52 0.99 7.62 -30.40
C ALA A 52 0.38 6.90 -29.19
N CYS A 53 -0.58 6.00 -29.42
CA CYS A 53 -1.14 5.14 -28.39
C CYS A 53 -0.07 4.29 -27.70
N ARG A 54 0.84 3.67 -28.46
CA ARG A 54 1.95 2.88 -27.88
C ARG A 54 2.88 3.71 -27.01
N GLN A 55 3.20 4.94 -27.40
CA GLN A 55 4.04 5.83 -26.59
C GLN A 55 3.37 6.18 -25.26
N VAL A 56 2.07 6.49 -25.27
CA VAL A 56 1.32 6.79 -24.05
C VAL A 56 1.23 5.56 -23.14
N LEU A 57 0.97 4.38 -23.70
CA LEU A 57 0.93 3.13 -22.92
C LEU A 57 2.29 2.81 -22.28
N GLN A 58 3.41 3.04 -23.00
CA GLN A 58 4.75 2.88 -22.42
C GLN A 58 5.00 3.85 -21.25
N GLN A 59 4.58 5.11 -21.38
CA GLN A 59 4.68 6.07 -20.28
C GLN A 59 3.84 5.64 -19.06
N LEU A 60 2.62 5.16 -19.29
CA LEU A 60 1.76 4.62 -18.23
C LEU A 60 2.38 3.41 -17.52
N LEU A 61 3.01 2.51 -18.27
CA LEU A 61 3.71 1.35 -17.69
C LEU A 61 4.87 1.78 -16.78
N VAL A 62 5.70 2.72 -17.24
CA VAL A 62 6.83 3.23 -16.44
C VAL A 62 6.33 3.89 -15.16
N ARG A 63 5.32 4.75 -15.25
CA ARG A 63 4.72 5.42 -14.07
C ARG A 63 4.13 4.41 -13.08
N ASN A 64 3.37 3.43 -13.57
CA ASN A 64 2.81 2.39 -12.73
C ASN A 64 3.89 1.57 -12.02
N HIS A 65 4.99 1.24 -12.71
CA HIS A 65 6.09 0.50 -12.10
C HIS A 65 6.71 1.29 -10.94
N GLN A 66 7.01 2.57 -11.17
CA GLN A 66 7.55 3.45 -10.13
C GLN A 66 6.59 3.60 -8.93
N MET A 67 5.29 3.72 -9.19
CA MET A 67 4.29 3.79 -8.13
C MET A 67 4.22 2.50 -7.31
N LEU A 68 4.25 1.33 -7.97
CA LEU A 68 4.25 0.04 -7.29
C LEU A 68 5.49 -0.14 -6.40
N GLU A 69 6.66 0.24 -6.87
CA GLU A 69 7.89 0.19 -6.07
C GLU A 69 7.79 1.05 -4.80
N ARG A 70 7.25 2.27 -4.93
CA ARG A 70 7.00 3.18 -3.79
C ARG A 70 6.02 2.57 -2.78
N LEU A 71 4.88 2.07 -3.26
CA LEU A 71 3.86 1.44 -2.40
C LEU A 71 4.40 0.20 -1.69
N GLN A 72 5.20 -0.62 -2.37
CA GLN A 72 5.87 -1.77 -1.74
C GLN A 72 6.89 -1.35 -0.69
N HIS A 73 7.59 -0.23 -0.90
CA HIS A 73 8.49 0.34 0.10
C HIS A 73 7.72 0.82 1.33
N GLU A 74 6.67 1.62 1.14
CA GLU A 74 5.82 2.12 2.23
C GLU A 74 5.18 0.98 3.02
N ARG A 75 4.64 -0.04 2.33
CA ARG A 75 4.09 -1.22 2.98
C ARG A 75 5.11 -1.93 3.86
N ARG A 76 6.36 -2.08 3.40
CA ARG A 76 7.43 -2.70 4.21
C ARG A 76 7.76 -1.87 5.45
N GLN A 77 7.80 -0.55 5.32
CA GLN A 77 8.02 0.35 6.46
C GLN A 77 6.89 0.24 7.49
N LEU A 78 5.63 0.25 7.04
CA LEU A 78 4.46 0.10 7.90
C LEU A 78 4.48 -1.25 8.63
N GLN A 79 4.78 -2.35 7.93
CA GLN A 79 4.92 -3.68 8.54
C GLN A 79 6.04 -3.73 9.58
N ALA A 80 7.19 -3.12 9.31
CA ALA A 80 8.29 -3.05 10.27
C ALA A 80 7.91 -2.26 11.52
N SER A 81 7.20 -1.13 11.35
CA SER A 81 6.71 -0.31 12.46
C SER A 81 5.68 -1.04 13.33
N ALA A 82 4.75 -1.77 12.71
CA ALA A 82 3.76 -2.58 13.41
C ALA A 82 4.42 -3.72 14.21
N ALA A 83 5.40 -4.41 13.61
CA ALA A 83 6.14 -5.47 14.28
C ALA A 83 6.93 -4.97 15.52
N LEU A 84 7.44 -3.73 15.48
CA LEU A 84 8.05 -3.08 16.64
C LEU A 84 7.00 -2.79 17.72
N GLY A 85 5.85 -2.25 17.35
CA GLY A 85 4.73 -2.01 18.28
C GLY A 85 4.28 -3.28 19.01
N ASP A 86 4.11 -4.39 18.29
CA ASP A 86 3.71 -5.68 18.86
C ASP A 86 4.75 -6.26 19.82
N ARG A 87 6.04 -6.02 19.57
CA ARG A 87 7.12 -6.43 20.48
C ARG A 87 7.12 -5.58 21.75
N VAL A 88 6.94 -4.27 21.62
CA VAL A 88 6.88 -3.34 22.77
C VAL A 88 5.66 -3.65 23.64
N LEU A 89 4.48 -3.85 23.04
CA LEU A 89 3.26 -4.24 23.77
C LEU A 89 3.43 -5.56 24.52
N ARG A 90 4.06 -6.57 23.88
CA ARG A 90 4.38 -7.83 24.57
C ARG A 90 5.37 -7.64 25.71
N ALA A 91 6.45 -6.89 25.51
CA ALA A 91 7.44 -6.61 26.55
C ALA A 91 6.83 -5.89 27.76
N TYR A 92 5.97 -4.89 27.52
CA TYR A 92 5.25 -4.20 28.59
C TYR A 92 4.29 -5.14 29.32
N GLY A 93 3.50 -5.95 28.60
CA GLY A 93 2.58 -6.92 29.21
C GLY A 93 3.29 -8.00 30.03
N SER A 94 4.47 -8.46 29.60
CA SER A 94 5.27 -9.42 30.39
C SER A 94 5.89 -8.79 31.64
N ASN A 95 6.28 -7.51 31.58
CA ASN A 95 6.91 -6.83 32.72
C ASN A 95 5.88 -6.42 33.79
N SER A 96 4.64 -6.08 33.40
CA SER A 96 3.56 -5.81 34.35
C SER A 96 2.96 -7.09 34.97
N GLY A 97 3.15 -8.26 34.36
CA GLY A 97 2.81 -9.56 34.95
C GLY A 97 3.85 -10.12 35.93
N ALA A 98 5.12 -9.72 35.80
CA ALA A 98 6.23 -10.22 36.64
C ALA A 98 6.31 -9.57 38.04
N VAL A 99 5.64 -8.43 38.26
CA VAL A 99 5.66 -7.70 39.55
C VAL A 99 4.71 -8.32 40.61
N GLY A 100 3.96 -9.37 40.27
CA GLY A 100 3.09 -10.11 41.23
C GLY A 100 3.73 -11.35 41.88
N GLY A 101 4.97 -11.69 41.54
CA GLY A 101 5.60 -12.97 41.88
C GLY A 101 6.55 -12.97 43.08
N ARG A 102 5.99 -12.87 44.30
CA ARG A 102 6.54 -13.31 45.61
C ARG A 102 7.77 -12.58 46.20
N PRO A 103 7.75 -12.35 47.53
CA PRO A 103 8.46 -13.29 48.40
C PRO A 103 7.67 -13.61 49.68
N GLY A 104 7.65 -14.89 50.03
CA GLY A 104 7.10 -15.42 51.27
C GLY A 104 7.81 -16.72 51.61
N ASP A 105 9.13 -16.63 51.66
CA ASP A 105 10.02 -17.61 52.27
C ASP A 105 10.39 -17.04 53.64
N GLU A 106 9.76 -17.52 54.70
CA GLU A 106 10.26 -17.39 56.07
C GLU A 106 10.12 -18.76 56.74
N GLY A 107 11.26 -19.41 56.94
CA GLY A 107 11.37 -20.61 57.75
C GLY A 107 11.35 -20.31 59.25
N ALA A 108 10.86 -21.27 60.03
CA ALA A 108 11.21 -21.49 61.43
C ALA A 108 11.12 -23.01 61.65
N ARG A 109 12.25 -23.74 61.69
CA ARG A 109 13.05 -24.11 62.88
C ARG A 109 12.19 -24.71 64.00
N GLY A 110 12.56 -25.95 64.38
CA GLY A 110 11.74 -26.82 65.22
C GLY A 110 11.78 -26.57 66.72
N ALA A 111 10.95 -27.37 67.38
CA ALA A 111 11.14 -28.03 68.66
C ALA A 111 10.17 -29.21 68.70
#